data_AF-A0A928S645-F1
#
_entry.id   AF-A0A928S645-F1
#
_cell.length_a   1.000
_cell.length_b   1.000
_cell.length_c   1.000
_cell.angle_alpha   90.00
_cell.angle_beta   90.00
_cell.angle_gamma   90.00
#
_symmetry.space_group_name_H-M   'P 1'
#
loop_
_entity.id
_entity.type
_entity.pdbx_description
1 polymer ?
#
loop_
_entity_poly.entity_id
_entity_poly.type
_entity_poly.pdbx_seq_one_letter_code
_entity_poly.pdbx_strand_id
1 'polypeptide(L)'
;MSGSSRGRAIRWLGALGRAGRAAGKRAYALALIGVIGYSSFFAFRYLVYTLMLPAEAPAQVTQLPRRLDSRVLETDRAAWAGLRTAEHARAPLSHYHRLDTWIQPDRANNCTTSGCHPPLPHAERKEVRAFLNMHATSMHCGVCHMQTNEQPLNLAWYDPATGASRGVPAVLEAYAKLLSIEDQPGGYDEDARRVLVDLLRRAAVEAQDGAILITLADHLRRLSPEAVETADVLAGARAVLPRFFRGEYGAKLALRAAGTEAPILAHPGVESEIERYRATAGAMTDAERKDLVDRLHSLRRTEALKCSDCHADGGIVDFTAAGYPPQRVRELTGTIVARMIQHISDGSPFYLPEFLTAPGTGEPETGEGSAP
;
A
#
# COMPACT_ATOMS: atom_id res chain seq x y z
N MET A 1 99.87 -27.51 -21.17
CA MET A 1 99.25 -26.55 -20.22
C MET A 1 98.31 -25.61 -20.97
N SER A 2 97.03 -25.94 -21.20
CA SER A 2 96.03 -24.91 -21.63
C SER A 2 94.55 -25.30 -21.47
N GLY A 3 94.22 -26.40 -20.78
CA GLY A 3 92.82 -26.85 -20.62
C GLY A 3 92.07 -26.33 -19.39
N SER A 4 92.72 -25.60 -18.46
CA SER A 4 92.17 -25.37 -17.10
C SER A 4 91.46 -24.02 -16.87
N SER A 5 91.41 -23.12 -17.85
CA SER A 5 90.76 -21.80 -17.69
C SER A 5 89.27 -21.82 -18.04
N ARG A 6 88.88 -22.49 -19.14
CA ARG A 6 87.48 -22.55 -19.61
C ARG A 6 86.53 -23.25 -18.63
N GLY A 7 86.97 -24.34 -17.98
CA GLY A 7 86.14 -25.06 -17.01
C GLY A 7 85.84 -24.28 -15.73
N ARG A 8 86.73 -23.38 -15.30
CA ARG A 8 86.52 -22.53 -14.12
C ARG A 8 85.49 -21.43 -14.41
N ALA A 9 85.55 -20.80 -15.59
CA ALA A 9 84.58 -19.78 -15.99
C ALA A 9 83.14 -20.33 -16.04
N ILE A 10 82.95 -21.54 -16.58
CA ILE A 10 81.62 -22.19 -16.66
C ILE A 10 81.07 -22.50 -15.26
N ARG A 11 81.91 -22.96 -14.32
CA ARG A 11 81.49 -23.23 -12.93
C ARG A 11 81.11 -21.96 -12.18
N TRP A 12 81.84 -20.86 -12.40
CA TRP A 12 81.54 -19.55 -11.82
C TRP A 12 80.23 -18.96 -12.35
N LEU A 13 79.99 -19.02 -13.67
CA LEU A 13 78.72 -18.59 -14.27
C LEU A 13 77.53 -19.43 -13.75
N GLY A 14 77.71 -20.73 -13.58
CA GLY A 14 76.70 -21.61 -13.00
C GLY A 14 76.39 -21.30 -11.53
N ALA A 15 77.41 -20.94 -10.74
CA ALA A 15 77.24 -20.53 -9.34
C ALA A 15 76.50 -19.18 -9.22
N LEU A 16 76.87 -18.19 -10.04
CA LEU A 16 76.18 -16.90 -10.12
C LEU A 16 74.71 -17.06 -10.57
N GLY A 17 74.44 -17.92 -11.56
CA GLY A 17 73.07 -18.21 -11.99
C GLY A 17 72.21 -18.93 -10.94
N ARG A 18 72.81 -19.77 -10.08
CA ARG A 18 72.10 -20.38 -8.93
C ARG A 18 71.85 -19.35 -7.83
N ALA A 19 72.84 -18.51 -7.51
CA ALA A 19 72.69 -17.44 -6.53
C ALA A 19 71.63 -16.41 -6.97
N GLY A 20 71.63 -16.00 -8.24
CA GLY A 20 70.63 -15.10 -8.82
C GLY A 20 69.22 -15.69 -8.78
N ARG A 21 69.04 -16.97 -9.12
CA ARG A 21 67.73 -17.65 -8.98
C ARG A 21 67.28 -17.76 -7.53
N ALA A 22 68.20 -18.05 -6.61
CA ALA A 22 67.89 -18.10 -5.19
C ALA A 22 67.50 -16.71 -4.63
N ALA A 23 68.21 -15.66 -5.03
CA ALA A 23 67.88 -14.28 -4.69
C ALA A 23 66.53 -13.85 -5.27
N GLY A 24 66.25 -14.18 -6.54
CA GLY A 24 64.96 -13.92 -7.19
C GLY A 24 63.79 -14.62 -6.49
N LYS A 25 63.95 -15.89 -6.11
CA LYS A 25 62.95 -16.62 -5.31
C LYS A 25 62.70 -15.98 -3.95
N ARG A 26 63.74 -15.51 -3.26
CA ARG A 26 63.62 -14.82 -1.96
C ARG A 26 62.95 -13.46 -2.10
N ALA A 27 63.32 -12.67 -3.09
CA ALA A 27 62.69 -11.38 -3.38
C ALA A 27 61.20 -11.56 -3.70
N TYR A 28 60.86 -12.55 -4.53
CA TYR A 28 59.47 -12.90 -4.84
C TYR A 28 58.70 -13.33 -3.58
N ALA A 29 59.28 -14.20 -2.73
CA ALA A 29 58.65 -14.62 -1.48
C ALA A 29 58.40 -13.45 -0.53
N LEU A 30 59.36 -12.53 -0.39
CA LEU A 30 59.20 -11.33 0.44
C LEU A 30 58.12 -10.38 -0.11
N ALA A 31 58.08 -10.19 -1.44
CA ALA A 31 57.02 -9.41 -2.07
C ALA A 31 55.64 -10.04 -1.84
N LEU A 32 55.53 -11.36 -1.98
CA LEU A 32 54.29 -12.10 -1.73
C LEU A 32 53.85 -11.98 -0.26
N ILE A 33 54.76 -12.14 0.69
CA ILE A 33 54.49 -11.92 2.13
C ILE A 33 53.99 -10.49 2.37
N GLY A 34 54.61 -9.49 1.74
CA GLY A 34 54.17 -8.10 1.82
C GLY A 34 52.75 -7.89 1.32
N VAL A 35 52.40 -8.47 0.16
CA VAL A 35 51.04 -8.39 -0.41
C VAL A 35 50.02 -9.09 0.48
N ILE A 36 50.33 -10.28 1.00
CA ILE A 36 49.45 -11.03 1.90
C ILE A 36 49.25 -10.24 3.20
N GLY A 37 50.31 -9.70 3.80
CA GLY A 37 50.26 -8.90 5.02
C GLY A 37 49.43 -7.62 4.84
N TYR A 38 49.64 -6.89 3.75
CA TYR A 38 48.85 -5.71 3.41
C TYR A 38 47.37 -6.03 3.22
N SER A 39 47.06 -7.07 2.44
CA SER A 39 45.67 -7.48 2.19
C SER A 39 44.97 -7.94 3.48
N SER A 40 45.68 -8.69 4.33
CA SER A 40 45.18 -9.14 5.63
C SER A 40 44.92 -7.97 6.57
N PHE A 41 45.82 -6.98 6.59
CA PHE A 41 45.63 -5.75 7.37
C PHE A 41 44.39 -4.97 6.92
N PHE A 42 44.18 -4.78 5.61
CA PHE A 42 42.99 -4.07 5.11
C PHE A 42 41.69 -4.84 5.36
N ALA A 43 41.70 -6.16 5.20
CA ALA A 43 40.55 -7.01 5.52
C ALA A 43 40.22 -6.92 7.02
N PHE A 44 41.23 -7.02 7.89
CA PHE A 44 41.05 -6.89 9.34
C PHE A 44 40.57 -5.49 9.73
N ARG A 45 41.17 -4.43 9.19
CA ARG A 45 40.75 -3.04 9.42
C ARG A 45 39.31 -2.81 8.98
N TYR A 46 38.94 -3.32 7.81
CA TYR A 46 37.57 -3.25 7.29
C TYR A 46 36.60 -3.96 8.23
N LEU A 47 36.93 -5.16 8.69
CA LEU A 47 36.12 -5.92 9.65
C LEU A 47 35.94 -5.16 10.96
N VAL A 48 37.03 -4.64 11.54
CA VAL A 48 36.99 -3.86 12.78
C VAL A 48 36.15 -2.60 12.60
N TYR A 49 36.34 -1.85 11.51
CA TYR A 49 35.57 -0.64 11.26
C TYR A 49 34.08 -0.95 11.08
N THR A 50 33.74 -2.02 10.34
CA THR A 50 32.34 -2.40 10.09
C THR A 50 31.64 -2.92 11.35
N LEU A 51 32.35 -3.64 12.23
CA LEU A 51 31.76 -4.22 13.44
C LEU A 51 31.76 -3.27 14.65
N MET A 52 32.82 -2.48 14.83
CA MET A 52 33.01 -1.64 16.02
C MET A 52 32.58 -0.19 15.82
N LEU A 53 32.48 0.26 14.56
CA LEU A 53 32.02 1.60 14.20
C LEU A 53 30.88 1.46 13.17
N PRO A 54 29.75 0.83 13.57
CA PRO A 54 28.63 0.68 12.65
C PRO A 54 28.23 2.07 12.17
N ALA A 55 28.23 2.26 10.85
CA ALA A 55 27.69 3.47 10.27
C ALA A 55 26.26 3.63 10.80
N GLU A 56 25.91 4.84 11.25
CA GLU A 56 24.52 5.12 11.61
C GLU A 56 23.65 4.74 10.42
N ALA A 57 22.65 3.88 10.68
CA ALA A 57 21.76 3.48 9.63
C ALA A 57 21.15 4.75 9.02
N PRO A 58 21.18 4.88 7.68
CA PRO A 58 20.81 6.12 7.00
C PRO A 58 19.41 6.54 7.46
N ALA A 59 19.16 7.85 7.52
CA ALA A 59 17.87 8.41 7.95
C ALA A 59 16.68 7.76 7.21
N GLN A 60 16.90 7.32 5.97
CA GLN A 60 15.96 6.58 5.14
C GLN A 60 15.46 5.27 5.77
N VAL A 61 16.26 4.64 6.65
CA VAL A 61 15.93 3.38 7.34
C VAL A 61 15.49 3.67 8.78
N THR A 62 16.15 4.60 9.47
CA THR A 62 15.90 4.87 10.90
C THR A 62 14.71 5.77 11.16
N GLN A 63 14.36 6.64 10.22
CA GLN A 63 13.19 7.52 10.35
C GLN A 63 11.88 6.86 9.92
N LEU A 64 11.90 5.63 9.40
CA LEU A 64 10.65 4.92 9.11
C LEU A 64 9.96 4.55 10.43
N PRO A 65 8.70 4.96 10.63
CA PRO A 65 7.99 4.64 11.85
C PRO A 65 7.79 3.12 11.93
N ARG A 66 8.21 2.54 13.07
CA ARG A 66 8.11 1.10 13.31
C ARG A 66 6.72 0.67 13.82
N ARG A 67 5.90 1.64 14.22
CA ARG A 67 4.53 1.46 14.71
C ARG A 67 3.65 2.52 14.08
N LEU A 68 2.41 2.15 13.81
CA LEU A 68 1.40 3.06 13.33
C LEU A 68 0.68 3.67 14.55
N ASP A 69 1.16 4.81 15.01
CA ASP A 69 0.56 5.59 16.10
C ASP A 69 -0.08 6.89 15.57
N SER A 70 -0.70 7.68 16.45
CA SER A 70 -1.36 8.93 16.06
C SER A 70 -0.39 9.93 15.41
N ARG A 71 0.84 10.05 15.92
CA ARG A 71 1.87 10.91 15.34
C ARG A 71 2.15 10.52 13.89
N VAL A 72 2.21 9.22 13.61
CA VAL A 72 2.47 8.70 12.26
C VAL A 72 1.35 9.04 11.28
N LEU A 73 0.11 9.13 11.76
CA LEU A 73 -1.03 9.55 10.96
C LEU A 73 -1.14 11.06 10.82
N GLU A 74 -0.73 11.82 11.83
CA GLU A 74 -0.80 13.28 11.79
C GLU A 74 0.31 13.88 10.92
N THR A 75 1.41 13.17 10.74
CA THR A 75 2.60 13.63 10.00
C THR A 75 2.44 13.40 8.49
N ASP A 76 2.71 14.45 7.71
CA ASP A 76 2.71 14.37 6.24
C ASP A 76 3.73 13.36 5.71
N ARG A 77 3.39 12.62 4.64
CA ARG A 77 4.27 11.66 3.97
C ARG A 77 5.63 12.26 3.61
N ALA A 78 5.65 13.50 3.13
CA ALA A 78 6.85 14.21 2.69
C ALA A 78 7.85 14.45 3.82
N ALA A 79 7.40 14.40 5.08
CA ALA A 79 8.26 14.54 6.26
C ALA A 79 9.11 13.29 6.55
N TRP A 80 8.81 12.13 5.93
CA TRP A 80 9.54 10.89 6.17
C TRP A 80 10.60 10.65 5.09
N ALA A 81 11.88 10.88 5.41
CA ALA A 81 12.98 10.75 4.45
C ALA A 81 13.05 9.38 3.77
N GLY A 82 12.70 8.30 4.49
CA GLY A 82 12.66 6.94 3.95
C GLY A 82 11.59 6.70 2.90
N LEU A 83 10.46 7.42 2.96
CA LEU A 83 9.38 7.31 1.98
C LEU A 83 9.67 8.13 0.72
N ARG A 84 10.50 9.18 0.82
CA ARG A 84 10.93 10.01 -0.32
C ARG A 84 11.94 9.31 -1.23
N THR A 85 12.79 8.45 -0.68
CA THR A 85 13.86 7.77 -1.43
C THR A 85 13.43 6.41 -2.00
N ALA A 86 12.24 5.94 -1.65
CA ALA A 86 11.73 4.61 -2.01
C ALA A 86 11.17 4.52 -3.45
N GLU A 87 11.64 5.35 -4.38
CA GLU A 87 11.51 5.06 -5.82
C GLU A 87 12.35 3.80 -6.22
N HIS A 88 13.16 3.23 -5.30
CA HIS A 88 13.90 1.99 -5.49
C HIS A 88 13.60 0.92 -4.40
N ALA A 89 13.14 -0.26 -4.85
CA ALA A 89 12.29 -1.21 -4.12
C ALA A 89 13.00 -2.31 -3.31
N ARG A 90 13.50 -2.04 -2.09
CA ARG A 90 13.98 -3.11 -1.18
C ARG A 90 13.66 -2.95 0.31
N ALA A 91 12.71 -2.09 0.70
CA ALA A 91 12.27 -2.04 2.10
C ALA A 91 11.26 -3.16 2.39
N PRO A 92 11.34 -3.91 3.51
CA PRO A 92 10.45 -5.04 3.79
C PRO A 92 8.94 -4.70 3.89
N LEU A 93 8.58 -3.42 4.05
CA LEU A 93 7.20 -2.95 3.94
C LEU A 93 6.65 -2.95 2.50
N SER A 94 7.53 -2.99 1.48
CA SER A 94 7.16 -2.85 0.05
C SER A 94 6.76 -4.15 -0.64
N HIS A 95 6.69 -5.29 0.06
CA HIS A 95 6.52 -6.60 -0.57
C HIS A 95 5.12 -7.23 -0.45
N TYR A 96 4.29 -6.82 0.52
CA TYR A 96 2.94 -7.37 0.69
C TYR A 96 1.81 -6.32 0.77
N HIS A 97 2.17 -5.04 0.88
CA HIS A 97 1.21 -3.93 0.90
C HIS A 97 1.76 -2.77 0.06
N ARG A 98 2.01 -2.98 -1.26
CA ARG A 98 2.20 -1.86 -2.21
C ARG A 98 0.89 -1.07 -2.33
N LEU A 99 0.50 -0.42 -1.24
CA LEU A 99 -0.18 0.85 -1.29
C LEU A 99 0.98 1.82 -1.56
N ASP A 100 1.30 2.05 -2.83
CA ASP A 100 2.31 3.05 -3.23
C ASP A 100 1.95 4.44 -2.66
N THR A 101 0.69 4.58 -2.24
CA THR A 101 0.02 5.62 -1.46
C THR A 101 -0.16 5.19 0.00
N TRP A 102 0.56 5.86 0.89
CA TRP A 102 0.35 5.82 2.34
C TRP A 102 -1.14 5.99 2.69
N ILE A 103 -1.64 5.31 3.74
CA ILE A 103 -2.99 5.51 4.28
C ILE A 103 -3.19 7.00 4.50
N GLN A 104 -4.13 7.62 3.78
CA GLN A 104 -4.35 9.05 3.89
C GLN A 104 -4.67 9.40 5.36
N PRO A 105 -3.90 10.32 5.98
CA PRO A 105 -4.24 10.90 7.27
C PRO A 105 -5.70 11.31 7.34
N ASP A 106 -6.40 10.82 8.35
CA ASP A 106 -7.81 11.11 8.57
C ASP A 106 -7.94 11.87 9.89
N ARG A 107 -7.60 13.15 9.83
CA ARG A 107 -7.55 14.03 10.98
C ARG A 107 -8.94 14.34 11.53
N ALA A 108 -9.97 14.09 10.74
CA ALA A 108 -11.35 14.31 11.12
C ALA A 108 -12.02 13.08 11.76
N ASN A 109 -11.44 11.89 11.65
CA ASN A 109 -11.98 10.66 12.22
C ASN A 109 -11.62 10.53 13.71
N ASN A 110 -12.57 10.88 14.57
CA ASN A 110 -12.38 10.91 16.02
C ASN A 110 -12.14 9.52 16.62
N CYS A 111 -12.62 8.45 15.97
CA CYS A 111 -12.32 7.09 16.40
C CYS A 111 -10.79 6.88 16.42
N THR A 112 -10.11 7.33 15.37
CA THR A 112 -8.65 7.16 15.22
C THR A 112 -7.82 8.24 15.92
N THR A 113 -8.31 9.48 15.96
CA THR A 113 -7.56 10.57 16.61
C THR A 113 -7.74 10.57 18.12
N SER A 114 -8.80 9.98 18.68
CA SER A 114 -9.04 9.92 20.14
C SER A 114 -7.87 9.31 20.91
N GLY A 115 -7.06 8.46 20.27
CA GLY A 115 -6.02 7.67 20.91
C GLY A 115 -6.55 6.40 21.61
N CYS A 116 -7.84 6.08 21.43
CA CYS A 116 -8.43 4.87 22.00
C CYS A 116 -8.02 3.60 21.24
N HIS A 117 -7.90 3.66 19.92
CA HIS A 117 -7.51 2.53 19.08
C HIS A 117 -6.66 2.98 17.88
N PRO A 118 -5.87 2.08 17.26
CA PRO A 118 -5.14 2.39 16.04
C PRO A 118 -6.10 2.66 14.86
N PRO A 119 -5.62 3.34 13.80
CA PRO A 119 -6.44 3.71 12.64
C PRO A 119 -6.74 2.54 11.70
N LEU A 120 -5.98 1.45 11.87
CA LEU A 120 -6.11 0.28 11.05
C LEU A 120 -7.00 -0.74 11.77
N PRO A 121 -7.94 -1.37 11.03
CA PRO A 121 -8.78 -2.41 11.58
C PRO A 121 -7.98 -3.52 12.26
N HIS A 122 -8.56 -4.05 13.33
CA HIS A 122 -8.02 -5.20 14.04
C HIS A 122 -8.89 -6.43 13.76
N ALA A 123 -8.31 -7.45 13.15
CA ALA A 123 -8.92 -8.77 13.01
C ALA A 123 -7.88 -9.82 13.37
N GLU A 124 -8.25 -10.88 14.09
CA GLU A 124 -7.29 -11.90 14.53
C GLU A 124 -6.50 -12.47 13.36
N ARG A 125 -7.20 -12.83 12.28
CA ARG A 125 -6.62 -13.34 11.04
C ARG A 125 -5.96 -12.21 10.24
N LYS A 126 -4.69 -12.39 9.90
CA LYS A 126 -3.87 -11.37 9.20
C LYS A 126 -4.40 -11.06 7.80
N GLU A 127 -4.99 -12.05 7.12
CA GLU A 127 -5.56 -11.94 5.79
C GLU A 127 -6.78 -11.01 5.80
N VAL A 128 -7.69 -11.24 6.76
CA VAL A 128 -8.87 -10.39 6.98
C VAL A 128 -8.43 -8.98 7.36
N ARG A 129 -7.44 -8.86 8.25
CA ARG A 129 -6.88 -7.56 8.67
C ARG A 129 -6.30 -6.78 7.50
N ALA A 130 -5.49 -7.43 6.65
CA ALA A 130 -4.92 -6.81 5.46
C ALA A 130 -5.99 -6.31 4.49
N PHE A 131 -7.06 -7.09 4.32
CA PHE A 131 -8.20 -6.70 3.49
C PHE A 131 -8.99 -5.53 4.09
N LEU A 132 -9.24 -5.54 5.40
CA LEU A 132 -9.93 -4.45 6.10
C LEU A 132 -9.09 -3.16 6.13
N ASN A 133 -7.76 -3.24 6.15
CA ASN A 133 -6.90 -2.06 6.06
C ASN A 133 -7.16 -1.25 4.78
N MET A 134 -7.59 -1.89 3.69
CA MET A 134 -8.00 -1.21 2.46
C MET A 134 -9.34 -0.47 2.63
N HIS A 135 -10.23 -0.89 3.52
CA HIS A 135 -11.47 -0.14 3.79
C HIS A 135 -11.17 1.18 4.51
N ALA A 136 -10.18 1.19 5.40
CA ALA A 136 -9.78 2.39 6.12
C ALA A 136 -9.26 3.52 5.20
N THR A 137 -8.91 3.24 3.94
CA THR A 137 -8.51 4.27 2.98
C THR A 137 -9.71 4.98 2.34
N SER A 138 -10.91 4.38 2.36
CA SER A 138 -12.10 4.91 1.67
C SER A 138 -13.35 5.04 2.56
N MET A 139 -13.32 4.53 3.78
CA MET A 139 -14.46 4.55 4.71
C MET A 139 -14.04 4.97 6.12
N HIS A 140 -14.94 5.68 6.79
CA HIS A 140 -14.89 5.99 8.20
C HIS A 140 -15.20 4.73 9.04
N CYS A 141 -14.55 4.60 10.20
CA CYS A 141 -14.73 3.45 11.10
C CYS A 141 -16.20 3.24 11.51
N GLY A 142 -16.95 4.34 11.62
CA GLY A 142 -18.37 4.34 11.97
C GLY A 142 -19.26 3.57 11.00
N VAL A 143 -18.88 3.45 9.71
CA VAL A 143 -19.67 2.68 8.73
C VAL A 143 -19.83 1.23 9.17
N CYS A 144 -18.76 0.61 9.68
CA CYS A 144 -18.76 -0.78 10.12
C CYS A 144 -19.11 -0.98 11.59
N HIS A 145 -18.81 0.01 12.45
CA HIS A 145 -18.89 -0.14 13.90
C HIS A 145 -20.08 0.57 14.55
N MET A 146 -20.71 1.55 13.90
CA MET A 146 -21.86 2.26 14.47
C MET A 146 -23.17 1.66 13.98
N GLN A 147 -24.10 1.46 14.91
CA GLN A 147 -25.43 0.97 14.64
C GLN A 147 -26.30 2.13 14.14
N THR A 148 -27.04 1.85 13.07
CA THR A 148 -28.09 2.73 12.53
C THR A 148 -29.29 1.88 12.14
N ASN A 149 -30.47 2.50 12.15
CA ASN A 149 -31.72 1.86 11.74
C ASN A 149 -32.00 2.00 10.24
N GLU A 150 -31.16 2.76 9.52
CA GLU A 150 -31.33 3.01 8.09
C GLU A 150 -30.80 1.83 7.25
N GLN A 151 -31.63 1.36 6.31
CA GLN A 151 -31.25 0.40 5.28
C GLN A 151 -31.89 0.82 3.94
N PRO A 152 -31.09 1.10 2.90
CA PRO A 152 -29.62 1.11 2.89
C PRO A 152 -29.05 2.19 3.85
N LEU A 153 -27.77 2.05 4.20
CA LEU A 153 -27.02 3.06 4.96
C LEU A 153 -27.03 4.39 4.21
N ASN A 154 -27.38 5.46 4.90
CA ASN A 154 -27.23 6.80 4.38
C ASN A 154 -25.77 7.26 4.53
N LEU A 155 -25.08 7.41 3.42
CA LEU A 155 -23.64 7.73 3.40
C LEU A 155 -23.38 9.12 2.82
N ALA A 156 -22.31 9.75 3.27
CA ALA A 156 -21.79 10.99 2.71
C ALA A 156 -20.27 10.90 2.53
N TRP A 157 -19.75 11.53 1.47
CA TRP A 157 -18.32 11.74 1.32
C TRP A 157 -17.88 12.91 2.21
N TYR A 158 -16.73 12.77 2.87
CA TYR A 158 -16.11 13.86 3.62
C TYR A 158 -14.63 13.99 3.29
N ASP A 159 -14.11 15.20 3.45
CA ASP A 159 -12.69 15.50 3.33
C ASP A 159 -11.94 15.03 4.60
N PRO A 160 -10.92 14.14 4.51
CA PRO A 160 -10.25 13.57 5.68
C PRO A 160 -9.42 14.59 6.48
N ALA A 161 -9.07 15.73 5.89
CA ALA A 161 -8.30 16.78 6.55
C ALA A 161 -9.21 17.73 7.35
N THR A 162 -10.41 18.03 6.84
CA THR A 162 -11.31 19.04 7.44
C THR A 162 -12.56 18.46 8.09
N GLY A 163 -12.95 17.24 7.74
CA GLY A 163 -14.23 16.64 8.16
C GLY A 163 -15.45 17.18 7.42
N ALA A 164 -15.27 18.14 6.51
CA ALA A 164 -16.37 18.75 5.78
C ALA A 164 -17.01 17.74 4.81
N SER A 165 -18.34 17.75 4.76
CA SER A 165 -19.10 17.05 3.71
C SER A 165 -18.66 17.56 2.34
N ARG A 166 -18.58 16.65 1.37
CA ARG A 166 -18.22 16.96 -0.02
C ARG A 166 -19.01 16.08 -0.98
N GLY A 167 -19.01 16.49 -2.25
CA GLY A 167 -19.58 15.69 -3.33
C GLY A 167 -18.76 14.43 -3.63
N VAL A 168 -19.21 13.71 -4.65
CA VAL A 168 -18.54 12.52 -5.18
C VAL A 168 -17.09 12.86 -5.56
N PRO A 169 -16.11 12.00 -5.24
CA PRO A 169 -14.72 12.17 -5.65
C PRO A 169 -14.57 12.38 -7.15
N ALA A 170 -13.69 13.30 -7.56
CA ALA A 170 -13.55 13.68 -8.96
C ALA A 170 -13.07 12.51 -9.83
N VAL A 171 -12.35 11.54 -9.25
CA VAL A 171 -11.92 10.32 -9.95
C VAL A 171 -13.09 9.40 -10.32
N LEU A 172 -14.13 9.33 -9.48
CA LEU A 172 -15.35 8.56 -9.76
C LEU A 172 -16.21 9.29 -10.79
N GLU A 173 -16.33 10.60 -10.69
CA GLU A 173 -16.99 11.45 -11.68
C GLU A 173 -16.30 11.36 -13.06
N ALA A 174 -14.95 11.40 -13.11
CA ALA A 174 -14.17 11.22 -14.33
C ALA A 174 -14.45 9.87 -14.99
N TYR A 175 -14.52 8.81 -14.18
CA TYR A 175 -14.81 7.47 -14.67
C TYR A 175 -16.26 7.35 -15.15
N ALA A 176 -17.23 7.90 -14.44
CA ALA A 176 -18.63 7.99 -14.90
C ALA A 176 -18.71 8.69 -16.27
N LYS A 177 -18.02 9.82 -16.42
CA LYS A 177 -17.99 10.58 -17.67
C LYS A 177 -17.39 9.74 -18.81
N LEU A 178 -16.29 9.02 -18.58
CA LEU A 178 -15.70 8.13 -19.58
C LEU A 178 -16.66 7.02 -20.04
N LEU A 179 -17.40 6.41 -19.12
CA LEU A 179 -18.39 5.39 -19.46
C LEU A 179 -19.52 5.99 -20.29
N SER A 180 -20.01 7.18 -19.91
CA SER A 180 -21.08 7.85 -20.67
C SER A 180 -20.68 8.23 -22.10
N ILE A 181 -19.39 8.51 -22.34
CA ILE A 181 -18.84 8.80 -23.67
C ILE A 181 -18.84 7.54 -24.55
N GLU A 182 -18.57 6.37 -23.97
CA GLU A 182 -18.52 5.10 -24.69
C GLU A 182 -19.91 4.64 -25.14
N ASP A 183 -20.91 4.88 -24.30
CA ASP A 183 -22.31 4.50 -24.57
C ASP A 183 -22.96 5.37 -25.66
N GLN A 184 -22.31 6.45 -26.10
CA GLN A 184 -22.87 7.44 -27.04
C GLN A 184 -21.96 7.65 -28.25
N PRO A 185 -22.38 7.27 -29.48
CA PRO A 185 -21.64 7.60 -30.69
C PRO A 185 -21.47 9.12 -30.84
N GLY A 186 -20.21 9.59 -30.96
CA GLY A 186 -19.92 11.03 -30.96
C GLY A 186 -20.05 11.70 -29.59
N GLY A 187 -20.20 10.94 -28.51
CA GLY A 187 -20.32 11.46 -27.13
C GLY A 187 -19.05 12.12 -26.59
N TYR A 188 -17.93 12.03 -27.32
CA TYR A 188 -16.73 12.81 -27.05
C TYR A 188 -16.67 14.03 -27.97
N ASP A 189 -17.11 15.16 -27.44
CA ASP A 189 -17.00 16.47 -28.08
C ASP A 189 -16.06 17.40 -27.27
N GLU A 190 -15.97 18.67 -27.69
CA GLU A 190 -15.14 19.67 -27.01
C GLU A 190 -15.57 19.91 -25.55
N ASP A 191 -16.86 19.84 -25.24
CA ASP A 191 -17.34 20.03 -23.88
C ASP A 191 -17.00 18.83 -22.99
N ALA A 192 -17.27 17.62 -23.46
CA ALA A 192 -16.91 16.38 -22.80
C ALA A 192 -15.41 16.31 -22.52
N ARG A 193 -14.58 16.75 -23.48
CA ARG A 193 -13.13 16.88 -23.30
C ARG A 193 -12.76 17.85 -22.19
N ARG A 194 -13.33 19.07 -22.17
CA ARG A 194 -13.06 20.05 -21.10
C ARG A 194 -13.44 19.52 -19.72
N VAL A 195 -14.64 18.94 -19.61
CA VAL A 195 -15.14 18.36 -18.34
C VAL A 195 -14.23 17.25 -17.86
N LEU A 196 -13.84 16.32 -18.75
CA LEU A 196 -12.97 15.21 -18.38
C LEU A 196 -11.57 15.67 -17.96
N VAL A 197 -10.99 16.65 -18.68
CA VAL A 197 -9.68 17.23 -18.32
C VAL A 197 -9.73 17.91 -16.96
N ASP A 198 -10.80 18.66 -16.66
CA ASP A 198 -10.99 19.30 -15.36
C ASP A 198 -11.12 18.27 -14.23
N LEU A 199 -11.97 17.25 -14.43
CA LEU A 199 -12.16 16.16 -13.47
C LEU A 199 -10.86 15.41 -13.17
N LEU A 200 -10.06 15.09 -14.20
CA LEU A 200 -8.77 14.42 -14.03
C LEU A 200 -7.76 15.28 -13.25
N ARG A 201 -7.76 16.60 -13.47
CA ARG A 201 -6.91 17.54 -12.74
C ARG A 201 -7.34 17.67 -11.28
N ARG A 202 -8.64 17.75 -11.00
CA ARG A 202 -9.18 17.73 -9.62
C ARG A 202 -8.86 16.41 -8.91
N ALA A 203 -9.08 15.28 -9.59
CA ALA A 203 -8.73 13.95 -9.08
C ALA A 203 -7.23 13.83 -8.75
N ALA A 204 -6.36 14.43 -9.56
CA ALA A 204 -4.93 14.46 -9.30
C ALA A 204 -4.56 15.21 -8.01
N VAL A 205 -5.25 16.30 -7.72
CA VAL A 205 -5.07 17.08 -6.47
C VAL A 205 -5.59 16.28 -5.27
N GLU A 206 -6.75 15.65 -5.40
CA GLU A 206 -7.38 14.83 -4.36
C GLU A 206 -6.55 13.59 -3.98
N ALA A 207 -5.95 12.92 -4.97
CA ALA A 207 -5.21 11.68 -4.78
C ALA A 207 -3.81 11.87 -4.13
N GLN A 208 -3.32 13.10 -3.95
CA GLN A 208 -1.97 13.46 -3.45
C GLN A 208 -0.77 12.92 -4.27
N ASP A 209 -0.97 11.96 -5.18
CA ASP A 209 0.03 11.40 -6.11
C ASP A 209 -0.57 11.21 -7.51
N GLY A 210 -1.02 12.32 -8.08
CA GLY A 210 -1.79 12.36 -9.33
C GLY A 210 -0.99 12.53 -10.61
N ALA A 211 0.33 12.29 -10.63
CA ALA A 211 1.17 12.60 -11.80
C ALA A 211 0.67 11.91 -13.09
N ILE A 212 0.19 10.67 -12.97
CA ILE A 212 -0.41 9.92 -14.08
C ILE A 212 -1.72 10.59 -14.54
N LEU A 213 -2.55 11.06 -13.60
CA LEU A 213 -3.81 11.75 -13.91
C LEU A 213 -3.57 13.10 -14.59
N ILE A 214 -2.55 13.87 -14.17
CA ILE A 214 -2.12 15.10 -14.84
C ILE A 214 -1.63 14.81 -16.26
N THR A 215 -0.79 13.79 -16.43
CA THR A 215 -0.29 13.38 -17.76
C THR A 215 -1.45 13.01 -18.69
N LEU A 216 -2.41 12.23 -18.18
CA LEU A 216 -3.60 11.85 -18.92
C LEU A 216 -4.46 13.07 -19.30
N ALA A 217 -4.68 13.98 -18.35
CA ALA A 217 -5.41 15.22 -18.61
C ALA A 217 -4.72 16.07 -19.69
N ASP A 218 -3.39 16.15 -19.68
CA ASP A 218 -2.63 16.89 -20.69
C ASP A 218 -2.63 16.20 -22.06
N HIS A 219 -2.67 14.87 -22.12
CA HIS A 219 -2.86 14.14 -23.37
C HIS A 219 -4.23 14.45 -23.99
N LEU A 220 -5.30 14.31 -23.22
CA LEU A 220 -6.67 14.60 -23.66
C LEU A 220 -6.84 16.08 -24.07
N ARG A 221 -6.15 17.01 -23.40
CA ARG A 221 -6.19 18.43 -23.75
C ARG A 221 -5.56 18.75 -25.11
N ARG A 222 -4.57 17.97 -25.55
CA ARG A 222 -3.84 18.22 -26.81
C ARG A 222 -4.52 17.59 -28.03
N LEU A 223 -5.35 16.57 -27.85
CA LEU A 223 -6.00 15.86 -28.95
C LEU A 223 -7.34 16.50 -29.29
N SER A 224 -7.62 16.63 -30.59
CA SER A 224 -8.95 16.99 -31.09
C SER A 224 -9.92 15.83 -30.84
N PRO A 225 -11.20 16.08 -30.53
CA PRO A 225 -12.19 15.02 -30.40
C PRO A 225 -12.26 14.05 -31.60
N GLU A 226 -11.97 14.54 -32.80
CA GLU A 226 -12.02 13.80 -34.07
C GLU A 226 -10.69 13.09 -34.43
N ALA A 227 -9.63 13.28 -33.64
CA ALA A 227 -8.35 12.62 -33.89
C ALA A 227 -8.46 11.10 -33.66
N VAL A 228 -7.82 10.29 -34.51
CA VAL A 228 -7.87 8.82 -34.41
C VAL A 228 -7.28 8.33 -33.08
N GLU A 229 -6.25 9.00 -32.61
CA GLU A 229 -5.54 8.72 -31.35
C GLU A 229 -6.40 8.98 -30.10
N THR A 230 -7.47 9.75 -30.22
CA THR A 230 -8.37 10.07 -29.10
C THR A 230 -9.03 8.81 -28.55
N ALA A 231 -9.44 7.88 -29.42
CA ALA A 231 -10.05 6.63 -29.00
C ALA A 231 -9.08 5.79 -28.14
N ASP A 232 -7.81 5.73 -28.53
CA ASP A 232 -6.76 5.01 -27.80
C ASP A 232 -6.49 5.64 -26.43
N VAL A 233 -6.46 6.98 -26.35
CA VAL A 233 -6.26 7.68 -25.08
C VAL A 233 -7.47 7.49 -24.14
N LEU A 234 -8.69 7.51 -24.65
CA LEU A 234 -9.90 7.24 -23.85
C LEU A 234 -9.93 5.79 -23.34
N ALA A 235 -9.54 4.83 -24.18
CA ALA A 235 -9.39 3.43 -23.75
C ALA A 235 -8.30 3.28 -22.67
N GLY A 236 -7.16 3.95 -22.85
CA GLY A 236 -6.10 4.02 -21.84
C GLY A 236 -6.58 4.65 -20.52
N ALA A 237 -7.35 5.74 -20.59
CA ALA A 237 -7.96 6.39 -19.43
C ALA A 237 -8.85 5.42 -18.64
N ARG A 238 -9.71 4.65 -19.33
CA ARG A 238 -10.58 3.64 -18.71
C ARG A 238 -9.80 2.53 -18.02
N ALA A 239 -8.65 2.14 -18.56
CA ALA A 239 -7.78 1.14 -17.93
C ALA A 239 -6.97 1.68 -16.74
N VAL A 240 -6.72 3.00 -16.71
CA VAL A 240 -5.91 3.65 -15.68
C VAL A 240 -6.74 4.07 -14.47
N LEU A 241 -7.92 4.68 -14.65
CA LEU A 241 -8.71 5.23 -13.54
C LEU A 241 -9.05 4.21 -12.44
N PRO A 242 -9.44 2.95 -12.74
CA PRO A 242 -9.73 1.97 -11.70
C PRO A 242 -8.56 1.67 -10.75
N ARG A 243 -7.32 2.00 -11.15
CA ARG A 243 -6.13 1.86 -10.30
C ARG A 243 -6.15 2.81 -9.11
N PHE A 244 -6.95 3.86 -9.14
CA PHE A 244 -7.16 4.83 -8.06
C PHE A 244 -8.38 4.50 -7.18
N PHE A 245 -9.10 3.40 -7.48
CA PHE A 245 -10.23 2.95 -6.66
C PHE A 245 -9.79 2.14 -5.44
N ARG A 246 -8.54 2.29 -5.01
CA ARG A 246 -7.94 1.62 -3.84
C ARG A 246 -7.93 2.52 -2.60
N GLY A 247 -8.66 3.63 -2.66
CA GLY A 247 -8.77 4.63 -1.60
C GLY A 247 -8.14 5.96 -1.92
N GLU A 248 -7.58 6.13 -3.12
CA GLU A 248 -7.00 7.39 -3.61
C GLU A 248 -8.08 8.39 -4.06
N TYR A 249 -9.20 8.45 -3.32
CA TYR A 249 -10.33 9.32 -3.63
C TYR A 249 -10.13 10.75 -3.11
N GLY A 250 -9.18 10.99 -2.19
CA GLY A 250 -9.09 12.25 -1.45
C GLY A 250 -10.31 12.55 -0.58
N ALA A 251 -11.12 11.51 -0.31
CA ALA A 251 -12.36 11.56 0.44
C ALA A 251 -12.64 10.18 1.04
N LYS A 252 -13.46 10.14 2.09
CA LYS A 252 -13.96 8.90 2.68
C LYS A 252 -15.47 8.92 2.86
N LEU A 253 -16.08 7.76 2.85
CA LEU A 253 -17.50 7.58 3.18
C LEU A 253 -17.69 7.51 4.69
N ALA A 254 -18.64 8.29 5.21
CA ALA A 254 -19.12 8.18 6.58
C ALA A 254 -20.64 8.00 6.59
N LEU A 255 -21.18 7.51 7.71
CA LEU A 255 -22.61 7.58 7.97
C LEU A 255 -23.05 9.05 7.96
N ARG A 256 -24.23 9.33 7.42
CA ARG A 256 -24.82 10.66 7.42
C ARG A 256 -25.74 10.81 8.64
N ALA A 257 -25.68 11.95 9.31
CA ALA A 257 -26.59 12.24 10.41
C ALA A 257 -28.02 12.45 9.88
N ALA A 258 -29.00 11.81 10.52
CA ALA A 258 -30.39 11.81 10.08
C ALA A 258 -30.93 13.24 9.86
N GLY A 259 -31.51 13.48 8.67
CA GLY A 259 -32.07 14.77 8.30
C GLY A 259 -31.04 15.87 7.98
N THR A 260 -29.75 15.54 7.88
CA THR A 260 -28.68 16.49 7.55
C THR A 260 -27.76 15.93 6.47
N GLU A 261 -26.91 16.76 5.87
CA GLU A 261 -25.80 16.33 4.98
C GLU A 261 -24.50 16.07 5.75
N ALA A 262 -24.51 16.17 7.08
CA ALA A 262 -23.32 16.13 7.89
C ALA A 262 -22.84 14.67 8.10
N PRO A 263 -21.53 14.39 7.91
CA PRO A 263 -20.96 13.08 8.22
C PRO A 263 -20.86 12.88 9.75
N ILE A 264 -21.12 11.65 10.21
CA ILE A 264 -20.89 11.20 11.57
C ILE A 264 -19.45 10.71 11.68
N LEU A 265 -18.59 11.56 12.25
CA LEU A 265 -17.14 11.31 12.41
C LEU A 265 -16.75 10.88 13.83
N ALA A 266 -17.73 10.81 14.74
CA ALA A 266 -17.59 10.39 16.13
C ALA A 266 -18.91 9.80 16.62
N HIS A 267 -18.89 9.10 17.75
CA HIS A 267 -20.14 8.86 18.48
C HIS A 267 -20.72 10.21 18.91
N PRO A 268 -22.03 10.48 18.73
CA PRO A 268 -22.60 11.78 19.08
C PRO A 268 -22.49 12.08 20.58
N GLY A 269 -22.05 13.30 20.92
CA GLY A 269 -22.07 13.82 22.29
C GLY A 269 -21.01 13.21 23.21
N VAL A 270 -19.86 12.83 22.68
CA VAL A 270 -18.77 12.19 23.44
C VAL A 270 -17.49 13.03 23.49
N GLU A 271 -17.54 14.28 23.04
CA GLU A 271 -16.37 15.15 22.90
C GLU A 271 -15.67 15.38 24.25
N SER A 272 -16.42 15.70 25.30
CA SER A 272 -15.89 15.88 26.65
C SER A 272 -15.25 14.60 27.22
N GLU A 273 -15.80 13.44 26.87
CA GLU A 273 -15.35 12.13 27.31
C GLU A 273 -14.04 11.75 26.60
N ILE A 274 -13.88 12.11 25.33
CA ILE A 274 -12.61 11.93 24.59
C ILE A 274 -11.51 12.78 25.22
N GLU A 275 -11.80 14.05 25.52
CA GLU A 275 -10.85 14.94 26.20
C GLU A 275 -10.46 14.39 27.57
N ARG A 276 -11.45 13.93 28.35
CA ARG A 276 -11.20 13.27 29.63
C ARG A 276 -10.33 12.03 29.46
N TYR A 277 -10.65 11.15 28.49
CA TYR A 277 -9.86 9.95 28.22
C TYR A 277 -8.40 10.32 27.93
N ARG A 278 -8.16 11.28 27.03
CA ARG A 278 -6.79 11.75 26.70
C ARG A 278 -6.06 12.30 27.92
N ALA A 279 -6.73 13.03 28.80
CA ALA A 279 -6.14 13.62 30.00
C ALA A 279 -5.81 12.58 31.08
N THR A 280 -6.61 11.52 31.23
CA THR A 280 -6.51 10.61 32.37
C THR A 280 -6.14 9.16 32.03
N ALA A 281 -6.04 8.77 30.75
CA ALA A 281 -5.88 7.37 30.33
C ALA A 281 -4.70 6.62 30.98
N GLY A 282 -3.62 7.31 31.37
CA GLY A 282 -2.47 6.71 32.05
C GLY A 282 -2.67 6.43 33.55
N ALA A 283 -3.68 7.05 34.17
CA ALA A 283 -3.94 6.97 35.61
C ALA A 283 -5.24 6.22 35.97
N MET A 284 -6.06 5.87 34.98
CA MET A 284 -7.34 5.17 35.20
C MET A 284 -7.13 3.71 35.56
N THR A 285 -7.93 3.22 36.50
CA THR A 285 -8.11 1.79 36.75
C THR A 285 -8.80 1.11 35.55
N ASP A 286 -8.71 -0.21 35.46
CA ASP A 286 -9.37 -0.97 34.39
C ASP A 286 -10.91 -0.80 34.42
N ALA A 287 -11.49 -0.70 35.62
CA ALA A 287 -12.93 -0.49 35.79
C ALA A 287 -13.37 0.89 35.29
N GLU A 288 -12.66 1.95 35.65
CA GLU A 288 -12.94 3.32 35.17
C GLU A 288 -12.72 3.44 33.67
N ARG A 289 -11.65 2.80 33.13
CA ARG A 289 -11.38 2.75 31.70
C ARG A 289 -12.54 2.09 30.96
N LYS A 290 -12.98 0.92 31.43
CA LYS A 290 -14.11 0.20 30.83
C LYS A 290 -15.38 1.05 30.83
N ASP A 291 -15.73 1.64 31.96
CA ASP A 291 -16.92 2.48 32.12
C ASP A 291 -16.88 3.72 31.20
N LEU A 292 -15.73 4.38 31.07
CA LEU A 292 -15.55 5.49 30.13
C LEU A 292 -15.64 5.03 28.67
N VAL A 293 -15.02 3.90 28.32
CA VAL A 293 -15.09 3.32 26.97
C VAL A 293 -16.52 2.96 26.60
N ASP A 294 -17.30 2.40 27.52
CA ASP A 294 -18.70 2.05 27.24
C ASP A 294 -19.56 3.30 26.97
N ARG A 295 -19.30 4.43 27.64
CA ARG A 295 -19.95 5.72 27.33
C ARG A 295 -19.51 6.32 25.99
N LEU A 296 -18.22 6.25 25.67
CA LEU A 296 -17.66 6.75 24.40
C LEU A 296 -18.26 6.05 23.17
N HIS A 297 -18.83 4.85 23.35
CA HIS A 297 -19.27 3.95 22.29
C HIS A 297 -20.79 3.78 22.27
N SER A 298 -21.55 4.86 22.49
CA SER A 298 -23.02 4.84 22.62
C SER A 298 -23.78 4.22 21.45
N LEU A 299 -23.22 4.28 20.24
CA LEU A 299 -23.80 3.70 19.02
C LEU A 299 -23.07 2.43 18.58
N ARG A 300 -22.23 1.81 19.41
CA ARG A 300 -21.42 0.66 18.98
C ARG A 300 -22.29 -0.55 18.69
N ARG A 301 -22.11 -1.14 17.51
CA ARG A 301 -22.70 -2.45 17.18
C ARG A 301 -22.13 -3.54 18.09
N THR A 302 -22.95 -4.54 18.39
CA THR A 302 -22.49 -5.74 19.10
C THR A 302 -21.42 -6.49 18.30
N GLU A 303 -21.61 -6.56 16.98
CA GLU A 303 -20.66 -7.14 16.03
C GLU A 303 -20.43 -6.15 14.87
N ALA A 304 -19.19 -6.10 14.39
CA ALA A 304 -18.87 -5.34 13.19
C ALA A 304 -19.52 -5.98 11.96
N LEU A 305 -19.78 -5.16 10.94
CA LEU A 305 -20.29 -5.65 9.66
C LEU A 305 -19.35 -6.69 9.03
N LYS A 306 -19.96 -7.71 8.43
CA LYS A 306 -19.33 -8.74 7.61
C LYS A 306 -19.21 -8.28 6.16
N CYS A 307 -18.35 -8.92 5.39
CA CYS A 307 -18.14 -8.55 3.98
C CYS A 307 -19.44 -8.69 3.16
N SER A 308 -20.23 -9.72 3.45
CA SER A 308 -21.53 -9.96 2.80
C SER A 308 -22.57 -8.89 3.11
N ASP A 309 -22.49 -8.23 4.27
CA ASP A 309 -23.50 -7.23 4.65
C ASP A 309 -23.46 -6.04 3.69
N CYS A 310 -22.27 -5.66 3.20
CA CYS A 310 -22.09 -4.55 2.28
C CYS A 310 -22.00 -4.97 0.81
N HIS A 311 -21.38 -6.12 0.51
CA HIS A 311 -21.05 -6.53 -0.86
C HIS A 311 -22.01 -7.56 -1.48
N ALA A 312 -23.07 -7.98 -0.77
CA ALA A 312 -24.10 -8.83 -1.38
C ALA A 312 -25.00 -8.04 -2.34
N ASP A 313 -25.70 -8.75 -3.21
CA ASP A 313 -26.80 -8.15 -3.98
C ASP A 313 -27.88 -7.64 -3.02
N GLY A 314 -28.20 -6.35 -3.08
CA GLY A 314 -29.07 -5.70 -2.10
C GLY A 314 -28.43 -5.54 -0.71
N GLY A 315 -27.10 -5.54 -0.63
CA GLY A 315 -26.37 -5.22 0.59
C GLY A 315 -26.72 -3.84 1.15
N ILE A 316 -26.31 -3.59 2.40
CA ILE A 316 -26.70 -2.37 3.13
C ILE A 316 -26.04 -1.10 2.58
N VAL A 317 -25.04 -1.20 1.71
CA VAL A 317 -24.40 -0.03 1.08
C VAL A 317 -25.00 0.16 -0.31
N ASP A 318 -25.72 1.27 -0.49
CA ASP A 318 -26.13 1.71 -1.83
C ASP A 318 -24.97 2.44 -2.52
N PHE A 319 -24.14 1.68 -3.23
CA PHE A 319 -23.02 2.23 -3.98
C PHE A 319 -23.47 3.22 -5.06
N THR A 320 -24.67 3.06 -5.63
CA THR A 320 -25.17 3.99 -6.65
C THR A 320 -25.49 5.34 -6.03
N ALA A 321 -26.20 5.34 -4.88
CA ALA A 321 -26.47 6.56 -4.12
C ALA A 321 -25.19 7.23 -3.59
N ALA A 322 -24.15 6.44 -3.29
CA ALA A 322 -22.83 6.95 -2.94
C ALA A 322 -22.04 7.52 -4.14
N GLY A 323 -22.59 7.49 -5.36
CA GLY A 323 -21.99 8.08 -6.56
C GLY A 323 -21.00 7.18 -7.30
N TYR A 324 -20.99 5.87 -7.03
CA TYR A 324 -20.16 4.94 -7.79
C TYR A 324 -20.75 4.72 -9.20
N PRO A 325 -19.91 4.73 -10.25
CA PRO A 325 -20.38 4.46 -11.61
C PRO A 325 -20.88 3.02 -11.76
N PRO A 326 -21.83 2.72 -12.67
CA PRO A 326 -22.47 1.39 -12.77
C PRO A 326 -21.49 0.23 -12.94
N GLN A 327 -20.42 0.42 -13.71
CA GLN A 327 -19.36 -0.59 -13.83
C GLN A 327 -18.69 -0.89 -12.49
N ARG A 328 -18.40 0.15 -11.70
CA ARG A 328 -17.79 0.00 -10.39
C ARG A 328 -18.75 -0.63 -9.38
N VAL A 329 -20.04 -0.32 -9.44
CA VAL A 329 -21.07 -1.00 -8.61
C VAL A 329 -21.05 -2.51 -8.86
N ARG A 330 -20.98 -2.95 -10.13
CA ARG A 330 -20.85 -4.38 -10.48
C ARG A 330 -19.56 -5.00 -9.96
N GLU A 331 -18.46 -4.25 -9.97
CA GLU A 331 -17.17 -4.72 -9.44
C GLU A 331 -17.13 -4.78 -7.91
N LEU A 332 -17.99 -4.03 -7.21
CA LEU A 332 -18.08 -4.00 -5.75
C LEU A 332 -19.14 -4.96 -5.21
N THR A 333 -20.13 -5.32 -6.03
CA THR A 333 -21.24 -6.20 -5.62
C THR A 333 -20.98 -7.64 -6.07
N GLY A 334 -21.26 -8.61 -5.21
CA GLY A 334 -21.15 -10.04 -5.54
C GLY A 334 -19.72 -10.54 -5.80
N THR A 335 -18.70 -9.80 -5.35
CA THR A 335 -17.30 -10.07 -5.72
C THR A 335 -16.81 -11.40 -5.16
N ILE A 336 -16.04 -12.14 -5.96
CA ILE A 336 -15.42 -13.38 -5.50
C ILE A 336 -14.46 -13.13 -4.33
N VAL A 337 -13.78 -11.97 -4.34
CA VAL A 337 -12.84 -11.57 -3.29
C VAL A 337 -13.56 -11.38 -1.96
N ALA A 338 -14.69 -10.67 -1.91
CA ALA A 338 -15.46 -10.48 -0.69
C ALA A 338 -15.94 -11.83 -0.12
N ARG A 339 -16.42 -12.74 -0.97
CA ARG A 339 -16.80 -14.09 -0.55
C ARG A 339 -15.63 -14.91 -0.02
N MET A 340 -14.47 -14.84 -0.68
CA MET A 340 -13.25 -15.53 -0.24
C MET A 340 -12.78 -15.02 1.13
N ILE A 341 -12.76 -13.70 1.33
CA ILE A 341 -12.36 -13.11 2.61
C ILE A 341 -13.38 -13.43 3.71
N GLN A 342 -14.67 -13.42 3.40
CA GLN A 342 -15.72 -13.84 4.33
C GLN A 342 -15.51 -15.30 4.77
N HIS A 343 -15.25 -16.20 3.82
CA HIS A 343 -14.96 -17.60 4.11
C HIS A 343 -13.76 -17.77 5.05
N ILE A 344 -12.68 -17.01 4.83
CA ILE A 344 -11.51 -16.98 5.72
C ILE A 344 -11.90 -16.43 7.10
N SER A 345 -12.72 -15.39 7.15
CA SER A 345 -13.20 -14.78 8.39
C SER A 345 -14.05 -15.75 9.22
N ASP A 346 -14.86 -16.58 8.57
CA ASP A 346 -15.73 -17.58 9.20
C ASP A 346 -14.97 -18.83 9.67
N GLY A 347 -13.64 -18.80 9.65
CA GLY A 347 -12.82 -19.88 10.17
C GLY A 347 -12.43 -20.93 9.13
N SER A 348 -13.04 -20.89 7.95
CA SER A 348 -12.93 -21.95 6.96
C SER A 348 -11.55 -21.97 6.28
N PRO A 349 -11.02 -23.16 5.95
CA PRO A 349 -9.76 -23.28 5.24
C PRO A 349 -9.85 -22.67 3.84
N PHE A 350 -8.85 -21.85 3.50
CA PHE A 350 -8.73 -21.33 2.15
C PHE A 350 -8.02 -22.35 1.27
N TYR A 351 -8.74 -22.90 0.30
CA TYR A 351 -8.13 -23.65 -0.79
C TYR A 351 -8.00 -22.72 -1.97
N LEU A 352 -6.77 -22.56 -2.49
CA LEU A 352 -6.60 -22.07 -3.85
C LEU A 352 -7.38 -23.04 -4.73
N PRO A 353 -8.33 -22.57 -5.56
CA PRO A 353 -9.03 -23.51 -6.41
C PRO A 353 -8.00 -24.19 -7.33
N GLU A 354 -8.33 -25.39 -7.80
CA GLU A 354 -7.46 -26.30 -8.55
C GLU A 354 -7.00 -25.77 -9.94
N PHE A 355 -6.85 -24.46 -10.11
CA PHE A 355 -6.34 -23.82 -11.31
C PHE A 355 -4.84 -24.09 -11.57
N LEU A 356 -4.13 -24.72 -10.63
CA LEU A 356 -2.72 -25.11 -10.76
C LEU A 356 -2.52 -26.61 -10.98
N THR A 357 -3.58 -27.43 -11.04
CA THR A 357 -3.43 -28.79 -11.54
C THR A 357 -3.06 -28.65 -13.01
N ALA A 358 -1.83 -29.07 -13.34
CA ALA A 358 -1.34 -28.99 -14.71
C ALA A 358 -2.37 -29.66 -15.64
N PRO A 359 -2.71 -29.05 -16.79
CA PRO A 359 -3.56 -29.71 -17.77
C PRO A 359 -2.79 -30.95 -18.28
N GLY A 360 -3.07 -32.13 -17.72
CA GLY A 360 -2.47 -33.37 -18.22
C GLY A 360 -2.17 -34.52 -17.26
N THR A 361 -2.47 -34.46 -15.95
CA THR A 361 -2.33 -35.65 -15.08
C THR A 361 -3.67 -36.23 -14.61
N GLY A 362 -4.76 -35.91 -15.31
CA GLY A 362 -5.95 -36.75 -15.25
C GLY A 362 -5.57 -38.11 -15.82
N GLU A 363 -5.11 -39.02 -14.95
CA GLU A 363 -5.24 -40.45 -15.23
C GLU A 363 -6.72 -40.68 -15.57
N PRO A 364 -7.03 -41.35 -16.69
CA PRO A 364 -8.40 -41.72 -16.97
C PRO A 364 -8.89 -42.53 -15.77
N GLU A 365 -9.94 -42.06 -15.10
CA GLU A 365 -10.71 -42.88 -14.18
C GLU A 365 -11.16 -44.11 -14.96
N THR A 366 -10.43 -45.21 -14.82
CA THR A 366 -10.88 -46.52 -15.23
C THR A 366 -12.03 -46.85 -14.31
N GLY A 367 -13.24 -46.56 -14.76
CA GLY A 367 -14.46 -47.05 -14.16
C GLY A 367 -14.41 -48.57 -14.11
N GLU A 368 -13.97 -49.11 -12.99
CA GLU A 368 -14.33 -50.47 -12.60
C GLU A 368 -15.73 -50.42 -12.03
N GLY A 369 -16.66 -50.80 -12.91
CA GLY A 369 -18.05 -51.02 -12.56
C GLY A 369 -18.16 -52.01 -11.41
N SER A 370 -18.90 -51.60 -10.39
CA SER A 370 -19.57 -52.53 -9.50
C SER A 370 -21.07 -52.41 -9.76
N ALA A 371 -21.61 -53.44 -10.38
CA ALA A 371 -23.01 -53.82 -10.35
C ALA A 371 -23.05 -55.35 -10.25
N PRO A 372 -24.14 -55.97 -9.77
CA PRO A 372 -25.21 -55.45 -8.90
C PRO A 372 -25.06 -55.84 -7.43
#